data_AF-I1CHB2-F1
#
_entry.id   AF-I1CHB2-F1
#
_cell.length_a   1.000
_cell.length_b   1.000
_cell.length_c   1.000
_cell.angle_alpha   90.00
_cell.angle_beta   90.00
_cell.angle_gamma   90.00
#
_symmetry.space_group_name_H-M   'P 1'
#
loop_
_entity.id
_entity.type
_entity.pdbx_description
1 polymer ?
#
loop_
_entity_poly.entity_id
_entity_poly.type
_entity_poly.pdbx_seq_one_letter_code
_entity_poly.pdbx_strand_id
1 'polypeptide(L)'
;MDWLRLEWPELLEAYKKSLKNRLPSKLYDFSSAQNEQNDDFFAYLESIEDWEEAVDKIVYIEKCRLPGFLIYVEWKEGIRSVHHSTQINARCPQKMIDFYERHLTKETILK
;
A
#
# COMPACT_ATOMS: atom_id res chain seq x y z
N MET A 1 -7.47 -19.65 17.72
CA MET A 1 -7.33 -18.93 16.42
C MET A 1 -8.60 -18.10 16.21
N ASP A 2 -8.77 -17.03 16.99
CA ASP A 2 -10.01 -16.22 17.02
C ASP A 2 -10.04 -15.11 15.96
N TRP A 3 -8.95 -14.94 15.20
CA TRP A 3 -8.87 -13.92 14.17
C TRP A 3 -9.79 -14.20 12.96
N LEU A 4 -10.20 -15.45 12.74
CA LEU A 4 -11.14 -15.81 11.65
C LEU A 4 -12.59 -15.36 11.89
N ARG A 5 -12.92 -14.84 13.07
CA ARG A 5 -14.27 -14.35 13.42
C ARG A 5 -14.39 -12.82 13.41
N LEU A 6 -13.30 -12.11 13.19
CA LEU A 6 -13.32 -10.66 13.11
C LEU A 6 -13.81 -10.25 11.71
N GLU A 7 -14.75 -9.31 11.67
CA GLU A 7 -15.19 -8.73 10.42
C GLU A 7 -14.09 -7.80 9.85
N TRP A 8 -14.33 -7.39 8.61
CA TRP A 8 -13.62 -6.28 8.01
C TRP A 8 -14.26 -5.00 8.59
N PRO A 9 -13.59 -4.10 9.33
CA PRO A 9 -12.19 -3.66 9.30
C PRO A 9 -11.28 -4.00 10.51
N GLU A 10 -11.79 -4.64 11.56
CA GLU A 10 -11.03 -4.89 12.81
C GLU A 10 -9.81 -5.81 12.61
N LEU A 11 -9.90 -6.73 11.64
CA LEU A 11 -8.79 -7.57 11.20
C LEU A 11 -7.57 -6.77 10.73
N LEU A 12 -7.82 -5.69 9.97
CA LEU A 12 -6.77 -4.86 9.38
C LEU A 12 -6.03 -4.09 10.47
N GLU A 13 -6.74 -3.56 11.46
CA GLU A 13 -6.16 -2.85 12.60
C GLU A 13 -5.31 -3.77 13.47
N ALA A 14 -5.83 -4.96 13.79
CA ALA A 14 -5.10 -5.95 14.57
C ALA A 14 -3.79 -6.37 13.88
N TYR A 15 -3.82 -6.54 12.56
CA TYR A 15 -2.63 -6.88 11.79
C TYR A 15 -1.61 -5.74 11.71
N LYS A 16 -2.05 -4.50 11.41
CA LYS A 16 -1.19 -3.30 11.43
C LYS A 16 -0.48 -3.17 12.77
N LYS A 17 -1.20 -3.35 13.88
CA LYS A 17 -0.64 -3.36 15.25
C LYS A 17 0.41 -4.46 15.43
N SER A 18 0.15 -5.64 14.88
CA SER A 18 1.06 -6.79 14.98
C SER A 18 2.30 -6.67 14.10
N LEU A 19 2.23 -5.91 13.00
CA LEU A 19 3.35 -5.64 12.10
C LEU A 19 4.35 -4.68 12.75
N LYS A 20 3.84 -3.58 13.37
CA LYS A 20 4.66 -2.64 14.14
C LYS A 20 5.52 -3.33 15.20
N ASN A 21 5.01 -4.41 15.79
CA ASN A 21 5.68 -5.14 16.87
C ASN A 21 6.64 -6.24 16.41
N ARG A 22 6.61 -6.67 15.15
CA ARG A 22 7.30 -7.90 14.69
C ARG A 22 8.30 -7.69 13.56
N LEU A 23 8.18 -6.62 12.78
CA LEU A 23 9.10 -6.39 11.66
C LEU A 23 10.42 -5.81 12.16
N PRO A 24 11.58 -6.43 11.85
CA PRO A 24 12.84 -5.71 11.89
C PRO A 24 12.73 -4.53 10.95
N SER A 25 13.25 -3.36 11.35
CA SER A 25 13.24 -2.12 10.57
C SER A 25 13.87 -2.21 9.16
N LYS A 26 14.41 -3.38 8.79
CA LYS A 26 15.23 -3.64 7.60
C LYS A 26 14.65 -4.63 6.59
N LEU A 27 13.42 -5.14 6.72
CA LEU A 27 12.92 -6.16 5.77
C LEU A 27 12.52 -5.59 4.38
N TYR A 28 12.55 -4.27 4.23
CA TYR A 28 12.44 -3.58 2.94
C TYR A 28 13.64 -2.64 2.81
N ASP A 29 14.64 -3.03 2.04
CA ASP A 29 15.84 -2.21 1.78
C ASP A 29 15.49 -1.07 0.80
N PHE A 30 14.85 -0.04 1.35
CA PHE A 30 14.92 1.32 0.85
C PHE A 30 16.15 2.00 1.46
N SER A 31 17.36 1.49 1.24
CA SER A 31 18.59 2.22 1.62
C SER A 31 18.67 3.63 0.99
N SER A 32 17.80 3.93 0.02
CA SER A 32 17.54 5.26 -0.53
C SER A 32 16.39 6.04 0.13
N ALA A 33 15.53 5.45 0.97
CA ALA A 33 14.62 6.19 1.86
C ALA A 33 15.27 6.32 3.24
N GLN A 34 16.37 7.07 3.31
CA GLN A 34 16.89 7.50 4.60
C GLN A 34 15.93 8.53 5.20
N ASN A 35 15.21 8.17 6.27
CA ASN A 35 15.41 8.78 7.59
C ASN A 35 14.46 8.22 8.65
N GLU A 36 14.90 8.25 9.90
CA GLU A 36 14.14 7.90 11.10
C GLU A 36 12.99 8.88 11.43
N GLN A 37 12.67 9.82 10.52
CA GLN A 37 11.49 10.71 10.56
C GLN A 37 10.21 10.02 10.05
N ASN A 38 10.10 8.71 10.26
CA ASN A 38 9.06 7.91 9.61
C ASN A 38 7.64 8.33 10.03
N ASP A 39 7.40 8.66 11.30
CA ASP A 39 6.04 8.97 11.78
C ASP A 39 5.51 10.32 11.25
N ASP A 40 6.31 11.38 11.29
CA ASP A 40 5.91 12.70 10.77
C ASP A 40 5.72 12.67 9.24
N PHE A 41 6.54 11.87 8.56
CA PHE A 41 6.44 11.67 7.12
C PHE A 41 5.17 10.89 6.73
N PHE A 42 4.84 9.81 7.44
CA PHE A 42 3.57 9.11 7.21
C PHE A 42 2.37 10.01 7.55
N ALA A 43 2.46 10.81 8.62
CA ALA A 43 1.42 11.78 8.97
C ALA A 43 1.23 12.83 7.88
N TYR A 44 2.33 13.34 7.30
CA TYR A 44 2.29 14.25 6.16
C TYR A 44 1.58 13.60 4.96
N LEU A 45 1.99 12.40 4.54
CA LEU A 45 1.35 11.72 3.41
C LEU A 45 -0.15 11.44 3.67
N GLU A 46 -0.51 11.06 4.90
CA GLU A 46 -1.91 10.84 5.30
C GLU A 46 -2.73 12.14 5.38
N SER A 47 -2.06 13.29 5.57
CA SER A 47 -2.71 14.61 5.57
C SER A 47 -3.04 15.12 4.16
N ILE A 48 -2.44 14.54 3.11
CA ILE A 48 -2.77 14.88 1.73
C ILE A 48 -4.23 14.51 1.46
N GLU A 49 -5.02 15.50 1.05
CA GLU A 49 -6.45 15.34 0.80
C GLU A 49 -6.71 14.53 -0.48
N ASP A 50 -6.09 14.96 -1.59
CA ASP A 50 -6.27 14.36 -2.91
C ASP A 50 -5.06 13.51 -3.32
N TRP A 51 -5.20 12.19 -3.15
CA TRP A 51 -4.17 11.24 -3.55
C TRP A 51 -4.21 10.95 -5.05
N GLU A 52 -5.33 11.19 -5.76
CA GLU A 52 -5.37 11.00 -7.21
C GLU A 52 -4.43 11.98 -7.90
N GLU A 53 -4.38 13.22 -7.39
CA GLU A 53 -3.45 14.22 -7.89
C GLU A 53 -2.04 14.00 -7.37
N ALA A 54 -1.84 13.69 -6.09
CA ALA A 54 -0.50 13.65 -5.49
C ALA A 54 0.32 12.40 -5.87
N VAL A 55 -0.35 11.26 -6.09
CA VAL A 55 0.31 10.02 -6.50
C VAL A 55 0.66 10.10 -7.98
N ASP A 56 1.92 9.82 -8.32
CA ASP A 56 2.33 9.70 -9.71
C ASP A 56 1.80 8.38 -10.30
N LYS A 57 2.23 7.25 -9.72
CA LYS A 57 1.86 5.91 -10.19
C LYS A 57 1.99 4.83 -9.12
N ILE A 58 1.27 3.73 -9.34
CA ILE A 58 1.53 2.46 -8.67
C ILE A 58 2.74 1.81 -9.34
N VAL A 59 3.73 1.42 -8.55
CA VAL A 59 4.99 0.83 -9.03
C VAL A 59 4.91 -0.69 -9.03
N TYR A 60 4.38 -1.27 -7.96
CA TYR A 60 4.39 -2.71 -7.74
C TYR A 60 3.28 -3.15 -6.78
N ILE A 61 2.89 -4.42 -6.88
CA ILE A 61 1.86 -5.04 -6.04
C ILE A 61 2.36 -6.41 -5.58
N GLU A 62 2.26 -6.66 -4.28
CA GLU A 62 2.52 -7.98 -3.71
C GLU A 62 1.36 -8.50 -2.88
N LYS A 63 1.23 -9.82 -2.81
CA LYS A 63 0.20 -10.47 -1.99
C LYS A 63 0.51 -10.22 -0.51
N CYS A 64 -0.48 -9.71 0.22
CA CYS A 64 -0.38 -9.56 1.66
C CYS A 64 -0.66 -10.91 2.34
N ARG A 65 -0.17 -11.10 3.57
CA ARG A 65 -0.55 -12.23 4.43
C ARG A 65 -2.00 -12.12 4.93
N LEU A 66 -2.57 -10.92 4.87
CA LEU A 66 -4.00 -10.67 5.02
C LEU A 66 -4.72 -10.65 3.67
N PRO A 67 -6.06 -10.77 3.64
CA PRO A 67 -6.84 -10.52 2.45
C PRO A 67 -6.55 -9.14 1.86
N GLY A 68 -6.07 -9.12 0.62
CA GLY A 68 -5.68 -7.90 -0.09
C GLY A 68 -4.24 -7.91 -0.56
N PHE A 69 -3.73 -6.73 -0.90
CA PHE A 69 -2.39 -6.55 -1.43
C PHE A 69 -1.65 -5.43 -0.71
N LEU A 70 -0.33 -5.51 -0.67
CA LEU A 70 0.53 -4.38 -0.39
C LEU A 70 0.85 -3.69 -1.71
N ILE A 71 0.59 -2.39 -1.75
CA ILE A 71 0.71 -1.55 -2.93
C ILE A 71 1.85 -0.57 -2.72
N TYR A 72 2.81 -0.59 -3.65
CA TYR A 72 3.93 0.32 -3.67
C TYR A 72 3.59 1.49 -4.58
N VAL A 73 3.62 2.69 -4.02
CA VAL A 73 3.27 3.92 -4.73
C VAL A 73 4.47 4.84 -4.83
N GLU A 74 4.55 5.56 -5.94
CA GLU A 74 5.46 6.69 -6.13
C GLU A 74 4.62 7.96 -6.21
N TRP A 75 4.98 8.95 -5.42
CA TRP A 75 4.37 10.27 -5.37
C TRP A 75 5.06 11.19 -6.39
N LYS A 76 4.38 12.25 -6.82
CA LYS A 76 4.94 13.21 -7.81
C LYS A 76 6.28 13.81 -7.41
N GLU A 77 6.57 13.88 -6.12
CA GLU A 77 7.84 14.39 -5.58
C GLU A 77 8.98 13.34 -5.64
N GLY A 78 8.78 12.20 -6.29
CA GLY A 78 9.75 11.09 -6.37
C GLY A 78 9.82 10.24 -5.09
N ILE A 79 9.02 10.62 -4.10
CA ILE A 79 8.86 9.93 -2.83
C ILE A 79 8.15 8.59 -3.06
N ARG A 80 8.44 7.58 -2.25
CA ARG A 80 7.78 6.27 -2.33
C ARG A 80 7.27 5.81 -0.97
N SER A 81 6.15 5.12 -0.97
CA SER A 81 5.54 4.54 0.24
C SER A 81 4.79 3.25 -0.07
N VAL A 82 4.40 2.53 0.98
CA VAL A 82 3.68 1.26 0.88
C VAL A 82 2.37 1.35 1.64
N HIS A 83 1.27 0.99 0.98
CA HIS A 83 -0.07 1.06 1.55
C HIS A 83 -0.84 -0.24 1.32
N HIS A 84 -1.85 -0.49 2.16
CA HIS A 84 -2.77 -1.60 1.90
C HIS A 84 -3.69 -1.26 0.72
N SER A 85 -4.06 -2.27 -0.07
CA SER A 85 -4.93 -2.09 -1.25
C SER A 85 -6.24 -1.37 -0.93
N THR A 86 -6.82 -1.59 0.25
CA THR A 86 -8.03 -0.88 0.68
C THR A 86 -7.86 0.64 0.78
N GLN A 87 -6.69 1.12 1.19
CA GLN A 87 -6.42 2.55 1.28
C GLN A 87 -6.28 3.16 -0.11
N ILE A 88 -5.51 2.50 -0.99
CA ILE A 88 -5.29 2.96 -2.37
C ILE A 88 -6.59 2.95 -3.17
N ASN A 89 -7.36 1.87 -3.10
CA ASN A 89 -8.66 1.77 -3.79
C ASN A 89 -9.65 2.86 -3.33
N ALA A 90 -9.53 3.36 -2.11
CA ALA A 90 -10.40 4.41 -1.59
C ALA A 90 -9.90 5.82 -1.91
N ARG A 91 -8.58 6.04 -1.89
CA ARG A 91 -7.96 7.37 -2.01
C ARG A 91 -7.56 7.74 -3.44
N CYS A 92 -7.05 6.79 -4.21
CA CYS A 92 -6.67 6.98 -5.61
C CYS A 92 -7.04 5.79 -6.51
N PRO A 93 -8.34 5.44 -6.62
CA PRO A 93 -8.81 4.33 -7.44
C PRO A 93 -8.36 4.38 -8.90
N GLN A 94 -8.26 5.57 -9.53
CA GLN A 94 -7.87 5.68 -10.95
C GLN A 94 -6.43 5.21 -11.16
N LYS A 95 -5.50 5.57 -10.27
CA LYS A 95 -4.12 5.07 -10.32
C LYS A 95 -4.02 3.55 -10.25
N MET A 96 -4.91 2.94 -9.47
CA MET A 96 -5.00 1.48 -9.37
C MET A 96 -5.55 0.88 -10.67
N ILE A 97 -6.59 1.47 -11.26
CA ILE A 97 -7.14 1.03 -12.55
C ILE A 97 -6.08 1.12 -13.65
N ASP A 98 -5.39 2.27 -13.76
CA ASP A 98 -4.28 2.48 -14.70
C ASP A 98 -3.22 1.38 -14.61
N PHE A 99 -2.87 0.99 -13.38
CA PHE A 99 -1.92 -0.10 -13.15
C PHE A 99 -2.47 -1.42 -13.69
N TYR A 100 -3.70 -1.80 -13.37
CA TYR A 100 -4.28 -3.04 -13.87
C TYR A 100 -4.39 -3.05 -15.39
N GLU A 101 -4.85 -1.97 -16.02
CA GLU A 101 -4.96 -1.88 -17.48
C GLU A 101 -3.63 -2.11 -18.19
N ARG A 102 -2.53 -1.58 -17.63
CA ARG A 102 -1.18 -1.76 -18.18
C ARG A 102 -0.63 -3.18 -17.98
N HIS A 103 -1.06 -3.88 -16.94
CA HIS A 103 -0.55 -5.20 -16.57
C HIS A 103 -1.47 -6.36 -17.00
N LEU A 104 -2.66 -6.07 -17.52
CA LEU A 104 -3.54 -7.06 -18.14
C LEU A 104 -3.00 -7.46 -19.51
N THR A 105 -2.40 -8.65 -19.60
CA THR A 105 -2.07 -9.28 -20.87
C THR A 105 -3.29 -10.02 -21.44
N LYS A 106 -3.59 -9.78 -22.73
CA LYS A 106 -4.76 -10.32 -23.46
C LYS A 106 -4.88 -11.86 -23.42
N GLU A 107 -3.79 -12.58 -23.17
CA GLU A 107 -3.77 -14.03 -23.06
C GLU A 107 -4.58 -14.59 -21.87
N THR A 108 -4.87 -13.76 -20.87
CA THR A 108 -5.64 -14.16 -19.67
C THR A 108 -7.15 -14.22 -19.93
N ILE A 109 -7.65 -13.60 -21.01
CA ILE A 109 -9.10 -13.44 -21.28
C ILE A 109 -9.65 -14.52 -22.24
N LEU A 110 -8.77 -15.26 -22.93
CA LEU A 110 -9.16 -16.24 -23.96
C LEU A 110 -9.00 -17.71 -23.55
N LYS A 111 -8.98 -18.02 -22.25
CA LYS A 111 -8.95 -19.41 -21.73
C LYS A 111 -10.22 -19.76 -20.97
#